data_AF-A0A950P981-F1
#
_entry.id   AF-A0A950P981-F1
#
_cell.length_a   1.000
_cell.length_b   1.000
_cell.length_c   1.000
_cell.angle_alpha   90.00
_cell.angle_beta   90.00
_cell.angle_gamma   90.00
#
_symmetry.space_group_name_H-M   'P 1'
#
loop_
_entity.id
_entity.type
_entity.pdbx_description
1 polymer ?
#
loop_
_entity_poly.entity_id
_entity_poly.type
_entity_poly.pdbx_seq_one_letter_code
_entity_poly.pdbx_strand_id
1 'polypeptide(L)'
;MRLVSAALALLLALALTAPAATPAAAPDFTDLGFQPHPGAGLPLATALQDENGRTVTLGSYFGREPVVLVLEYLHCKTLCGVTLANVIAAFAALPSTSAAGYQLVALSIDPRDGPADAAAAKAKYLAGYLPTAHETGIHFLTGQDASIRA
;
A
#
# COMPACT_ATOMS: atom_id res chain seq x y z
N MET A 1 46.17 -9.52 44.07
CA MET A 1 46.63 -9.75 42.68
C MET A 1 46.12 -11.06 42.07
N ARG A 2 46.21 -12.21 42.78
CA ARG A 2 45.76 -13.52 42.26
C ARG A 2 44.24 -13.65 42.00
N LEU A 3 43.41 -13.04 42.86
CA LEU A 3 41.94 -13.07 42.74
C LEU A 3 41.42 -12.25 41.55
N VAL A 4 42.05 -11.12 41.24
CA VAL A 4 41.69 -10.26 40.09
C VAL A 4 42.02 -10.96 38.77
N SER A 5 43.11 -11.73 38.74
CA SER A 5 43.54 -12.49 37.55
C SER A 5 42.58 -13.65 37.25
N ALA A 6 42.08 -14.32 38.28
CA ALA A 6 41.11 -15.41 38.14
C ALA A 6 39.74 -14.91 37.67
N ALA A 7 39.27 -13.76 38.18
CA ALA A 7 38.02 -13.15 37.75
C ALA A 7 38.08 -12.67 36.29
N LEU A 8 39.21 -12.11 35.86
CA LEU A 8 39.41 -11.66 34.48
C LEU A 8 39.47 -12.84 33.50
N ALA A 9 40.12 -13.94 33.88
CA ALA A 9 40.17 -15.16 33.08
C ALA A 9 38.78 -15.80 32.92
N LEU A 10 37.96 -15.79 33.97
CA LEU A 10 36.60 -16.33 33.95
C LEU A 10 35.65 -15.47 33.08
N LEU A 11 35.77 -14.14 33.15
CA LEU A 11 35.01 -13.21 32.29
C LEU A 11 35.39 -13.34 30.81
N LEU A 12 36.68 -13.54 30.52
CA LEU A 12 37.16 -13.77 29.14
C LEU A 12 36.66 -15.11 28.58
N ALA A 13 36.58 -16.15 29.43
CA ALA A 13 36.05 -17.46 29.03
C ALA A 13 34.54 -17.42 28.75
N LEU A 14 33.76 -16.64 29.51
CA LEU A 14 32.32 -16.46 29.27
C LEU A 14 32.00 -15.68 27.99
N ALA A 15 32.88 -14.74 27.59
CA ALA A 15 32.71 -13.98 26.35
C ALA A 15 32.92 -14.83 25.09
N LEU A 16 33.70 -15.92 25.18
CA LEU A 16 34.01 -16.80 24.05
C LEU A 16 32.93 -17.85 23.74
N THR A 17 31.95 -18.05 24.63
CA THR A 17 30.85 -19.02 24.43
C THR A 17 29.57 -18.40 23.90
N ALA A 18 29.60 -17.13 23.47
CA ALA A 18 28.44 -16.51 22.83
C ALA A 18 28.13 -17.29 21.54
N PRO A 19 26.92 -17.87 21.39
CA PRO A 19 26.53 -18.50 20.14
C PRO A 19 26.57 -17.44 19.05
N ALA A 20 27.36 -17.68 18.00
CA ALA A 20 27.29 -16.87 16.80
C ALA A 20 25.85 -16.99 16.29
N ALA A 21 25.09 -15.89 16.31
CA ALA A 21 23.78 -15.84 15.71
C ALA A 21 23.98 -16.17 14.23
N THR A 22 23.52 -17.35 13.80
CA THR A 22 23.47 -17.68 12.38
C THR A 22 22.59 -16.64 11.72
N PRO A 23 23.11 -15.82 10.79
CA PRO A 23 22.24 -14.92 10.05
C PRO A 23 21.19 -15.77 9.37
N ALA A 24 19.91 -15.40 9.56
CA ALA A 24 18.83 -16.03 8.82
C ALA A 24 19.17 -15.95 7.33
N ALA A 25 19.06 -17.09 6.62
CA ALA A 25 19.27 -17.10 5.18
C ALA A 25 18.38 -16.01 4.56
N ALA A 26 18.98 -15.17 3.71
CA ALA A 26 18.21 -14.17 3.00
C ALA A 26 17.10 -14.89 2.20
N PRO A 27 15.87 -14.37 2.20
CA PRO A 27 14.81 -14.91 1.36
C PRO A 27 15.28 -14.94 -0.10
N ASP A 28 15.11 -16.10 -0.74
CA ASP A 28 15.41 -16.27 -2.16
C ASP A 28 14.28 -15.63 -2.98
N PHE A 29 14.65 -14.65 -3.80
CA PHE A 29 13.75 -13.91 -4.67
C PHE A 29 14.00 -14.22 -6.15
N THR A 30 14.78 -15.26 -6.46
CA THR A 30 15.13 -15.61 -7.84
C THR A 30 13.90 -15.86 -8.71
N ASP A 31 12.81 -16.38 -8.13
CA ASP A 31 11.54 -16.62 -8.81
C ASP A 31 10.55 -15.43 -8.73
N LEU A 32 10.91 -14.33 -8.07
CA LEU A 32 10.09 -13.11 -8.06
C LEU A 32 10.32 -12.29 -9.34
N GLY A 33 9.53 -12.60 -10.37
CA GLY A 33 9.47 -11.84 -11.61
C GLY A 33 8.19 -11.00 -11.74
N PHE A 34 8.30 -9.81 -12.33
CA PHE A 34 7.14 -9.04 -12.77
C PHE A 34 6.69 -9.53 -14.15
N GLN A 35 5.50 -10.13 -14.22
CA GLN A 35 4.88 -10.62 -15.45
C GLN A 35 3.63 -9.77 -15.76
N PRO A 36 3.74 -8.72 -16.59
CA PRO A 36 2.60 -7.90 -16.94
C PRO A 36 1.63 -8.70 -17.84
N HIS A 37 0.33 -8.46 -17.68
CA HIS A 37 -0.72 -9.02 -18.53
C HIS A 37 -1.48 -7.91 -19.30
N PRO A 38 -0.85 -7.20 -20.25
CA PRO A 38 -1.53 -6.13 -20.99
C PRO A 38 -2.72 -6.67 -21.78
N GLY A 39 -3.83 -5.92 -21.80
CA GLY A 39 -5.06 -6.31 -22.48
C GLY A 39 -5.95 -7.29 -21.69
N ALA A 40 -5.49 -7.79 -20.54
CA ALA A 40 -6.37 -8.49 -19.61
C ALA A 40 -7.50 -7.56 -19.14
N GLY A 41 -8.74 -8.06 -19.17
CA GLY A 41 -9.91 -7.31 -18.73
C GLY A 41 -10.01 -7.24 -17.22
N LEU A 42 -10.42 -6.08 -16.71
CA LEU A 42 -10.82 -5.93 -15.31
C LEU A 42 -12.24 -6.48 -15.09
N PRO A 43 -12.56 -7.03 -13.91
CA PRO A 43 -13.92 -7.46 -13.58
C PRO A 43 -14.78 -6.23 -13.25
N LEU A 44 -15.20 -5.48 -14.27
CA LEU A 44 -15.89 -4.18 -14.10
C LEU A 44 -17.25 -4.29 -13.38
N ALA A 45 -17.86 -5.48 -13.36
CA ALA A 45 -19.12 -5.71 -12.65
C ALA A 45 -18.94 -5.94 -11.13
N THR A 46 -17.69 -6.01 -10.63
CA THR A 46 -17.41 -6.26 -9.21
C THR A 46 -18.04 -5.19 -8.34
N ALA A 47 -18.88 -5.62 -7.39
CA ALA A 47 -19.49 -4.77 -6.39
C ALA A 47 -18.49 -4.42 -5.30
N LEU A 48 -18.36 -3.12 -5.00
CA LEU A 48 -17.43 -2.55 -4.03
C LEU A 48 -18.17 -1.52 -3.17
N GLN A 49 -17.48 -0.99 -2.17
CA GLN A 49 -17.96 0.14 -1.36
C GLN A 49 -17.02 1.32 -1.51
N ASP A 50 -17.57 2.52 -1.72
CA ASP A 50 -16.78 3.76 -1.74
C ASP A 50 -16.46 4.28 -0.33
N GLU A 51 -15.66 5.34 -0.24
CA GLU A 51 -15.29 5.98 1.02
C GLU A 51 -16.49 6.61 1.77
N ASN A 52 -17.66 6.71 1.15
CA ASN A 52 -18.88 7.23 1.75
C ASN A 52 -19.84 6.11 2.18
N GLY A 53 -19.44 4.84 2.03
CA GLY A 53 -20.27 3.67 2.31
C GLY A 53 -21.32 3.36 1.25
N ARG A 54 -21.23 3.95 0.05
CA ARG A 54 -22.11 3.64 -1.07
C ARG A 54 -21.64 2.36 -1.76
N THR A 55 -22.59 1.49 -2.07
CA THR A 55 -22.32 0.36 -2.97
C THR A 55 -22.16 0.87 -4.40
N VAL A 56 -21.03 0.50 -5.02
CA VAL A 56 -20.66 0.88 -6.39
C VAL A 56 -20.19 -0.34 -7.17
N THR A 57 -20.02 -0.20 -8.48
CA THR A 57 -19.33 -1.22 -9.29
C THR A 57 -17.98 -0.68 -9.74
N LEU A 58 -16.97 -1.52 -9.91
CA LEU A 58 -15.67 -1.06 -10.41
C LEU A 58 -15.82 -0.27 -11.72
N GLY A 59 -16.70 -0.73 -12.61
CA GLY A 59 -16.99 -0.12 -13.90
C GLY A 59 -17.57 1.29 -13.84
N SER A 60 -18.16 1.73 -12.71
CA SER A 60 -18.73 3.09 -12.62
C SER A 60 -17.69 4.20 -12.71
N TYR A 61 -16.41 3.88 -12.56
CA TYR A 61 -15.29 4.82 -12.66
C TYR A 61 -14.65 4.86 -14.05
N PHE A 62 -15.10 4.03 -15.00
CA PHE A 62 -14.52 3.91 -16.34
C PHE A 62 -15.42 4.54 -17.41
N GLY A 63 -14.84 4.83 -18.59
CA GLY A 63 -15.58 5.17 -19.82
C GLY A 63 -15.63 6.64 -20.20
N ARG A 64 -15.19 7.56 -19.33
CA ARG A 64 -15.09 8.99 -19.64
C ARG A 64 -13.66 9.48 -19.69
N GLU A 65 -12.88 9.12 -18.68
CA GLU A 65 -11.49 9.53 -18.48
C GLU A 65 -10.64 8.28 -18.25
N PRO A 66 -9.36 8.27 -18.67
CA PRO A 66 -8.41 7.24 -18.28
C PRO A 66 -8.33 7.07 -16.75
N VAL A 67 -8.22 5.81 -16.31
CA VAL A 67 -8.20 5.45 -14.90
C VAL A 67 -6.83 4.94 -14.50
N VAL A 68 -6.26 5.51 -13.45
CA VAL A 68 -5.13 4.94 -12.70
C VAL A 68 -5.72 4.17 -11.52
N LEU A 69 -5.73 2.84 -11.64
CA LEU A 69 -6.15 1.93 -10.58
C LEU A 69 -4.94 1.54 -9.73
N VAL A 70 -5.01 1.76 -8.43
CA VAL A 70 -3.96 1.40 -7.48
C VAL A 70 -4.53 0.37 -6.51
N LEU A 71 -3.90 -0.80 -6.44
CA LEU A 71 -4.26 -1.86 -5.50
C LEU A 71 -3.42 -1.70 -4.23
N GLU A 72 -4.09 -1.53 -3.10
CA GLU A 72 -3.47 -1.06 -1.87
C GLU A 72 -3.89 -1.89 -0.65
N TYR A 73 -3.14 -1.74 0.44
CA TYR A 73 -3.55 -2.15 1.78
C TYR A 73 -3.61 -0.89 2.65
N LEU A 74 -4.80 -0.45 3.07
CA LEU A 74 -4.94 0.88 3.71
C LEU A 74 -4.21 0.96 5.06
N HIS A 75 -4.08 -0.17 5.74
CA HIS A 75 -3.36 -0.31 7.00
C HIS A 75 -1.85 -0.58 6.86
N CYS A 76 -1.34 -0.79 5.64
CA CYS A 76 0.07 -1.09 5.41
C CYS A 76 0.94 0.17 5.51
N LYS A 77 1.87 0.17 6.47
CA LYS A 77 2.73 1.32 6.80
C LYS A 77 4.08 1.31 6.09
N THR A 78 4.33 0.34 5.22
CA THR A 78 5.60 0.20 4.51
C THR A 78 5.43 0.65 3.06
N LEU A 79 5.49 -0.28 2.10
CA LEU A 79 5.58 0.04 0.69
C LEU A 79 4.27 0.64 0.13
N CYS A 80 3.12 0.09 0.53
CA CYS A 80 1.79 0.56 0.07
C CYS A 80 1.59 2.05 0.30
N GLY A 81 1.86 2.51 1.53
CA GLY A 81 1.74 3.93 1.85
C GLY A 81 2.70 4.83 1.05
N VAL A 82 3.88 4.33 0.68
CA VAL A 82 4.82 5.08 -0.18
C VAL A 82 4.31 5.14 -1.62
N THR A 83 3.81 4.02 -2.16
CA THR A 83 3.25 3.96 -3.51
C THR A 83 2.08 4.94 -3.67
N LEU A 84 1.08 4.84 -2.79
CA LEU A 84 -0.10 5.69 -2.85
C LEU A 84 0.24 7.18 -2.69
N ALA A 85 1.13 7.51 -1.76
CA ALA A 85 1.59 8.88 -1.57
C ALA A 85 2.29 9.45 -2.82
N ASN A 86 3.15 8.66 -3.47
CA ASN A 86 3.83 9.07 -4.69
C ASN A 86 2.88 9.24 -5.87
N VAL A 87 1.87 8.36 -6.02
CA VAL A 87 0.84 8.50 -7.06
C VAL A 87 0.04 9.79 -6.84
N ILE A 88 -0.41 10.05 -5.62
CA ILE A 88 -1.17 11.27 -5.30
C ILE A 88 -0.30 12.52 -5.52
N ALA A 89 0.97 12.50 -5.13
CA ALA A 89 1.90 13.61 -5.40
C ALA A 89 2.09 13.84 -6.90
N ALA A 90 2.20 12.78 -7.71
CA ALA A 90 2.31 12.88 -9.16
C ALA A 90 1.04 13.47 -9.78
N PHE A 91 -0.14 13.05 -9.31
CA PHE A 91 -1.42 13.64 -9.71
C PHE A 91 -1.49 15.13 -9.36
N ALA A 92 -1.05 15.51 -8.16
CA ALA A 92 -1.03 16.91 -7.72
C ALA A 92 -0.07 17.80 -8.53
N ALA A 93 0.98 17.22 -9.09
CA ALA A 93 1.95 17.92 -9.94
C ALA A 93 1.48 18.10 -11.39
N LEU A 94 0.39 17.43 -11.81
CA LEU A 94 -0.15 17.62 -13.15
C LEU A 94 -0.74 19.02 -13.31
N PRO A 95 -0.58 19.66 -14.48
CA PRO A 95 -1.30 20.90 -14.79
C PRO A 95 -2.81 20.70 -14.63
N SER A 96 -3.53 21.69 -14.13
CA SER A 96 -4.97 21.58 -13.82
C SER A 96 -5.83 21.19 -15.04
N THR A 97 -5.37 21.49 -16.26
CA THR A 97 -6.01 21.06 -17.52
C THR A 97 -5.83 19.57 -17.83
N SER A 98 -4.82 18.92 -17.22
CA SER A 98 -4.49 17.49 -17.39
C SER A 98 -4.94 16.64 -16.20
N ALA A 99 -4.89 17.17 -14.98
CA ALA A 99 -5.38 16.47 -13.78
C ALA A 99 -6.89 16.19 -13.83
N ALA A 100 -7.66 17.09 -14.44
CA ALA A 100 -9.09 16.91 -14.70
C ALA A 100 -9.40 15.87 -15.80
N GLY A 101 -8.37 15.27 -16.41
CA GLY A 101 -8.50 14.26 -17.46
C GLY A 101 -8.25 12.83 -16.99
N TYR A 102 -8.03 12.58 -15.70
CA TYR A 102 -7.77 11.25 -15.15
C TYR A 102 -8.59 10.99 -13.89
N GLN A 103 -8.93 9.72 -13.68
CA GLN A 103 -9.48 9.21 -12.43
C GLN A 103 -8.40 8.42 -11.68
N LEU A 104 -8.21 8.69 -10.40
CA LEU A 104 -7.46 7.85 -9.48
C LEU A 104 -8.44 7.01 -8.66
N VAL A 105 -8.31 5.69 -8.75
CA VAL A 105 -9.10 4.75 -7.95
C VAL A 105 -8.13 3.94 -7.10
N ALA A 106 -8.11 4.19 -5.79
CA ALA A 106 -7.36 3.41 -4.83
C ALA A 106 -8.28 2.31 -4.26
N LEU A 107 -8.04 1.05 -4.63
CA LEU A 107 -8.83 -0.10 -4.17
C LEU A 107 -8.04 -0.86 -3.11
N SER A 108 -8.59 -0.97 -1.90
CA SER A 108 -8.06 -1.90 -0.91
C SER A 108 -8.27 -3.35 -1.35
N ILE A 109 -7.21 -4.14 -1.29
CA ILE A 109 -7.24 -5.60 -1.47
C ILE A 109 -7.23 -6.34 -0.13
N ASP A 110 -7.42 -5.64 0.99
CA ASP A 110 -7.71 -6.26 2.28
C ASP A 110 -9.23 -6.40 2.46
N PRO A 111 -9.79 -7.63 2.51
CA PRO A 111 -11.23 -7.81 2.70
C PRO A 111 -11.70 -7.42 4.11
N ARG A 112 -10.78 -7.08 5.02
CA ARG A 112 -11.10 -6.58 6.37
C ARG A 112 -11.26 -5.06 6.41
N ASP A 113 -10.79 -4.35 5.38
CA ASP A 113 -10.94 -2.90 5.30
C ASP A 113 -12.40 -2.54 4.92
N GLY A 114 -12.94 -1.52 5.57
CA GLY A 114 -14.29 -1.01 5.32
C GLY A 114 -14.31 0.43 4.82
N PRO A 115 -15.52 0.98 4.54
CA PRO A 115 -15.68 2.35 4.06
C PRO A 115 -15.04 3.41 4.98
N ALA A 116 -15.07 3.19 6.30
CA ALA A 116 -14.45 4.08 7.28
C ALA A 116 -12.92 4.14 7.11
N ASP A 117 -12.28 3.01 6.77
CA ASP A 117 -10.84 2.95 6.51
C ASP A 117 -10.49 3.68 5.22
N ALA A 118 -11.32 3.51 4.17
CA ALA A 118 -11.20 4.24 2.92
C ALA A 118 -11.32 5.77 3.13
N ALA A 119 -12.30 6.21 3.90
CA ALA A 119 -12.48 7.63 4.24
C ALA A 119 -11.28 8.18 5.01
N ALA A 120 -10.81 7.45 6.03
CA ALA A 120 -9.66 7.84 6.83
C ALA A 120 -8.37 7.91 6.00
N ALA A 121 -8.16 6.94 5.10
CA ALA A 121 -7.03 6.93 4.18
C ALA A 121 -7.10 8.12 3.21
N LYS A 122 -8.25 8.35 2.56
CA LYS A 122 -8.45 9.48 1.65
C LYS A 122 -8.13 10.81 2.35
N ALA A 123 -8.72 11.06 3.51
CA ALA A 123 -8.46 12.26 4.29
C ALA A 123 -6.96 12.42 4.64
N LYS A 124 -6.31 11.34 5.10
CA LYS A 124 -4.89 11.34 5.45
C LYS A 124 -4.01 11.70 4.26
N TYR A 125 -4.21 11.06 3.10
CA TYR A 125 -3.33 11.29 1.95
C TYR A 125 -3.63 12.62 1.27
N LEU A 126 -4.89 13.06 1.16
CA LEU A 126 -5.19 14.33 0.51
C LEU A 126 -4.71 15.55 1.31
N ALA A 127 -4.79 15.50 2.65
CA ALA A 127 -4.32 16.60 3.50
C ALA A 127 -2.84 16.95 3.28
N GLY A 128 -2.00 15.98 2.90
CA GLY A 128 -0.56 16.19 2.69
C GLY A 128 -0.18 16.71 1.29
N TYR A 129 -1.01 16.47 0.27
CA TYR A 129 -0.62 16.67 -1.14
C TYR A 129 -1.56 17.58 -1.92
N LEU A 130 -2.81 17.75 -1.48
CA LEU A 130 -3.85 18.48 -2.19
C LEU A 130 -4.65 19.37 -1.22
N PRO A 131 -4.01 20.40 -0.62
CA PRO A 131 -4.65 21.23 0.40
C PRO A 131 -5.78 22.14 -0.14
N THR A 132 -5.85 22.38 -1.46
CA THR A 132 -6.80 23.34 -2.05
C THR A 132 -7.41 22.90 -3.39
N ALA A 133 -7.12 21.71 -3.91
CA ALA A 133 -7.53 21.34 -5.27
C ALA A 133 -7.85 19.85 -5.46
N HIS A 134 -8.97 19.58 -6.14
CA HIS A 134 -9.33 18.33 -6.82
C HIS A 134 -9.40 17.04 -5.97
N GLU A 135 -10.27 17.00 -4.95
CA GLU A 135 -10.82 15.70 -4.52
C GLU A 135 -11.61 15.02 -5.66
N THR A 136 -12.12 15.83 -6.60
CA THR A 136 -12.84 15.38 -7.77
C THR A 136 -11.92 14.50 -8.62
N GLY A 137 -12.31 13.24 -8.78
CA GLY A 137 -11.54 12.27 -9.56
C GLY A 137 -10.68 11.33 -8.71
N ILE A 138 -10.62 11.49 -7.39
CA ILE A 138 -9.89 10.61 -6.49
C ILE A 138 -10.88 9.83 -5.62
N HIS A 139 -10.87 8.51 -5.75
CA HIS A 139 -11.82 7.61 -5.10
C HIS A 139 -11.10 6.52 -4.32
N PHE A 140 -11.65 6.14 -3.16
CA PHE A 140 -11.09 5.10 -2.32
C PHE A 140 -12.14 4.01 -2.12
N LEU A 141 -11.80 2.79 -2.50
CA LEU A 141 -12.74 1.67 -2.53
C LEU A 141 -12.30 0.55 -1.59
N THR A 142 -13.27 -0.16 -1.03
CA THR A 142 -13.09 -1.43 -0.32
C THR A 142 -14.04 -2.49 -0.84
N GLY A 143 -13.76 -3.75 -0.54
CA GLY A 143 -14.55 -4.89 -0.99
C GLY A 143 -14.54 -6.01 0.04
N GLN A 144 -15.60 -6.82 0.03
CA GLN A 144 -15.61 -8.07 0.79
C GLN A 144 -14.78 -9.14 0.06
N ASP A 145 -14.47 -10.25 0.73
CA ASP A 145 -13.59 -11.30 0.20
C ASP A 145 -14.01 -11.79 -1.21
N ALA A 146 -15.31 -11.96 -1.45
CA ALA A 146 -15.83 -12.34 -2.75
C ALA A 146 -15.51 -11.32 -3.86
N SER A 147 -15.52 -10.02 -3.55
CA SER A 147 -15.20 -8.95 -4.49
C SER A 147 -13.69 -8.85 -4.76
N ILE A 148 -12.87 -9.07 -3.74
CA ILE A 148 -11.40 -8.97 -3.84
C ILE A 148 -10.80 -10.16 -4.62
N ARG A 149 -11.48 -11.31 -4.61
CA ARG A 149 -11.05 -12.53 -5.32
C ARG A 149 -11.65 -12.71 -6.71
N ALA A 150 -12.50 -11.77 -7.15
CA ALA A 150 -13.24 -11.84 -8.41
C ALA A 150 -12.36 -11.75 -9.66
#